data_AF-A0A934YM93-F1
#
_entry.id   AF-A0A934YM93-F1
#
_cell.length_a   1.000
_cell.length_b   1.000
_cell.length_c   1.000
_cell.angle_alpha   90.00
_cell.angle_beta   90.00
_cell.angle_gamma   90.00
#
_symmetry.space_group_name_H-M   'P 1'
#
loop_
_entity.id
_entity.type
_entity.pdbx_description
1 polymer ?
#
loop_
_entity_poly.entity_id
_entity_poly.type
_entity_poly.pdbx_seq_one_letter_code
_entity_poly.pdbx_strand_id
1 'polypeptide(L)'
;MEQHVDVASKKVDELRARAETCRKAIEHLERIQELEELLEEANKPKKKQKTDVAGAAVSTAQADPFSREVEALLKAWHFPDLDRVSFSENDQDIVISGRARKSHGKGVRAVTRAAFNLALLRLCIDDERPFPNFVLIDSPLLVYEEPDAGESTFPQDIKKHFWESVKASFIDAQVIIIENSHQLPGDGTLDGVKVELFTGNDQGRRGFIPQAGGAA
;
A
#
# COMPACT_ATOMS: atom_id res chain seq x y z
N MET A 1 -50.96 -44.43 28.26
CA MET A 1 -50.58 -43.00 28.38
C MET A 1 -49.21 -42.76 27.79
N GLU A 2 -48.19 -43.56 28.15
CA GLU A 2 -46.81 -43.48 27.61
C GLU A 2 -46.72 -43.56 26.07
N GLN A 3 -47.45 -44.47 25.42
CA GLN A 3 -47.43 -44.58 23.94
C GLN A 3 -47.96 -43.32 23.22
N HIS A 4 -48.95 -42.62 23.79
CA HIS A 4 -49.47 -41.39 23.20
C HIS A 4 -48.49 -40.22 23.37
N VAL A 5 -47.71 -40.22 24.46
CA VAL A 5 -46.66 -39.21 24.72
C VAL A 5 -45.46 -39.44 23.78
N ASP A 6 -45.07 -40.69 23.54
CA ASP A 6 -43.97 -41.03 22.61
C ASP A 6 -44.28 -40.64 21.15
N VAL A 7 -45.52 -40.89 20.70
CA VAL A 7 -45.99 -40.48 19.36
C VAL A 7 -46.03 -38.95 19.21
N ALA A 8 -46.49 -38.24 20.25
CA ALA A 8 -46.49 -36.78 20.26
C ALA A 8 -45.06 -36.20 20.25
N SER A 9 -44.14 -36.78 21.01
CA SER A 9 -42.72 -36.36 21.04
C SER A 9 -42.07 -36.50 19.67
N LYS A 10 -42.23 -37.66 19.01
CA LYS A 10 -41.72 -37.90 17.65
C LYS A 10 -42.26 -36.89 16.64
N LYS A 11 -43.54 -36.54 16.75
CA LYS A 11 -44.15 -35.52 15.88
C LYS A 11 -43.57 -34.13 16.10
N VAL A 12 -43.28 -33.77 17.34
CA VAL A 12 -42.64 -32.48 17.68
C VAL A 12 -41.21 -32.43 17.14
N ASP A 13 -40.45 -33.52 17.26
CA ASP A 13 -39.07 -33.60 16.74
C ASP A 13 -39.04 -33.52 15.21
N GLU A 14 -39.97 -34.17 14.51
CA GLU A 14 -40.14 -34.01 13.05
C GLU A 14 -40.44 -32.56 12.65
N LEU A 15 -41.34 -31.88 13.39
CA LEU A 15 -41.68 -30.48 13.12
C LEU A 15 -40.50 -29.54 13.39
N ARG A 16 -39.69 -29.82 14.42
CA ARG A 16 -38.47 -29.07 14.72
C ARG A 16 -37.42 -29.25 13.63
N ALA A 17 -37.18 -30.48 13.19
CA ALA A 17 -36.26 -30.77 12.09
C ALA A 17 -36.69 -30.06 10.79
N ARG A 18 -37.99 -30.06 10.49
CA ARG A 18 -38.53 -29.34 9.34
C ARG A 18 -38.38 -27.81 9.48
N ALA A 19 -38.61 -27.27 10.67
CA ALA A 19 -38.43 -25.85 10.94
C ALA A 19 -36.96 -25.41 10.82
N GLU A 20 -36.00 -26.25 11.25
CA GLU A 20 -34.57 -25.99 11.10
C GLU A 20 -34.15 -25.97 9.62
N THR A 21 -34.63 -26.94 8.83
CA THR A 21 -34.39 -26.96 7.38
C THR A 21 -34.96 -25.71 6.71
N CYS A 22 -36.16 -25.27 7.08
CA CYS A 22 -36.75 -24.03 6.56
C CYS A 22 -35.94 -22.80 6.96
N ARG A 23 -35.40 -22.72 8.18
CA ARG A 23 -34.53 -21.59 8.58
C ARG A 23 -33.24 -21.55 7.75
N LYS A 24 -32.58 -22.69 7.56
CA LYS A 24 -31.37 -22.77 6.73
C LYS A 24 -31.66 -22.35 5.29
N ALA A 25 -32.80 -22.74 4.74
CA ALA A 25 -33.23 -22.31 3.41
C ALA A 25 -33.43 -20.79 3.32
N ILE A 26 -34.02 -20.16 4.35
CA ILE A 26 -34.18 -18.70 4.41
C ILE A 26 -32.81 -18.01 4.48
N GLU A 27 -31.91 -18.47 5.34
CA GLU A 27 -30.55 -17.92 5.47
C GLU A 27 -29.78 -18.00 4.13
N HIS A 28 -29.91 -19.11 3.39
CA HIS A 28 -29.31 -19.24 2.07
C HIS A 28 -29.91 -18.29 1.04
N LEU A 29 -31.23 -18.04 1.08
CA LEU A 29 -31.89 -17.09 0.19
C LEU A 29 -31.47 -15.65 0.48
N GLU A 30 -31.35 -15.28 1.76
CA GLU A 30 -30.84 -13.97 2.18
C GLU A 30 -29.39 -13.78 1.70
N ARG A 31 -28.55 -14.81 1.83
CA ARG A 31 -27.16 -14.75 1.34
C ARG A 31 -27.06 -14.65 -0.17
N ILE A 32 -27.96 -15.31 -0.91
CA ILE A 32 -28.03 -15.19 -2.37
C ILE A 32 -28.40 -13.76 -2.76
N GLN A 33 -29.40 -13.15 -2.11
CA GLN A 33 -29.77 -11.75 -2.36
C GLN A 33 -28.60 -10.78 -2.10
N GLU A 34 -27.91 -10.93 -0.97
CA GLU A 34 -26.74 -10.09 -0.66
C GLU A 34 -25.64 -10.22 -1.73
N LEU A 35 -25.37 -11.45 -2.18
CA LEU A 35 -24.37 -11.70 -3.23
C LEU A 35 -24.81 -11.16 -4.59
N GLU A 36 -26.10 -11.25 -4.94
CA GLU A 36 -26.66 -10.66 -6.16
C GLU A 36 -26.55 -9.14 -6.15
N GLU A 37 -26.84 -8.48 -5.02
CA GLU A 37 -26.66 -7.03 -4.84
C GLU A 37 -25.18 -6.62 -5.02
N LEU A 38 -24.25 -7.35 -4.40
CA LEU A 38 -22.81 -7.10 -4.56
C LEU A 38 -22.35 -7.31 -6.01
N LEU A 39 -22.91 -8.29 -6.70
CA LEU A 39 -22.58 -8.60 -8.09
C LEU A 39 -23.14 -7.53 -9.04
N GLU A 40 -24.35 -7.02 -8.78
CA GLU A 40 -24.89 -5.85 -9.47
C GLU A 40 -24.06 -4.59 -9.22
N GLU A 41 -23.61 -4.33 -7.99
CA GLU A 41 -22.73 -3.21 -7.69
C GLU A 41 -21.37 -3.32 -8.39
N ALA A 42 -20.79 -4.51 -8.44
CA ALA A 42 -19.54 -4.77 -9.13
C ALA A 42 -19.66 -4.64 -10.66
N ASN A 43 -20.80 -5.04 -11.22
CA ASN A 43 -21.09 -5.00 -12.66
C ASN A 43 -21.68 -3.67 -13.15
N LYS A 44 -22.14 -2.80 -12.25
CA LYS A 44 -22.45 -1.41 -12.62
C LYS A 44 -21.20 -0.85 -13.27
N PRO A 45 -21.27 -0.40 -14.54
CA PRO A 45 -20.13 0.22 -15.18
C PRO A 45 -19.72 1.37 -14.27
N LYS A 46 -18.50 1.31 -13.74
CA LYS A 46 -17.89 2.46 -13.08
C LYS A 46 -17.90 3.56 -14.12
N LYS A 47 -18.96 4.39 -14.13
CA LYS A 47 -18.87 5.73 -14.68
C LYS A 47 -17.65 6.25 -13.95
N LYS A 48 -16.55 6.46 -14.68
CA LYS A 48 -15.57 7.45 -14.25
C LYS A 48 -16.44 8.67 -14.01
N GLN A 49 -16.79 8.92 -12.75
CA GLN A 49 -17.09 10.26 -12.34
C GLN A 49 -15.80 10.97 -12.74
N LYS A 50 -15.82 11.61 -13.91
CA LYS A 50 -15.22 12.92 -14.00
C LYS A 50 -15.97 13.70 -12.95
N THR A 51 -15.51 13.58 -11.71
CA THR A 51 -15.62 14.69 -10.80
C THR A 51 -15.03 15.83 -11.61
N ASP A 52 -15.87 16.76 -12.04
CA ASP A 52 -15.44 18.05 -12.53
C ASP A 52 -14.79 18.76 -11.35
N VAL A 53 -13.60 18.29 -10.98
CA VAL A 53 -12.66 19.01 -10.12
C VAL A 53 -11.87 19.94 -11.03
N ALA A 54 -12.57 20.68 -11.89
CA ALA A 54 -11.97 21.69 -12.76
C ALA A 54 -11.28 22.81 -11.95
N GLY A 55 -11.51 22.86 -10.63
CA GLY A 55 -10.82 23.76 -9.70
C GLY A 55 -9.73 23.14 -8.81
N ALA A 56 -9.42 21.83 -8.90
CA ALA A 56 -8.38 21.22 -8.06
C ALA A 56 -7.44 20.23 -8.78
N ALA A 57 -7.53 20.13 -10.11
CA ALA A 57 -6.48 19.49 -10.89
C ALA A 57 -5.24 20.38 -10.89
N VAL A 58 -4.09 19.80 -10.53
CA VAL A 58 -2.81 20.51 -10.53
C VAL A 58 -2.32 20.60 -11.98
N SER A 59 -1.98 21.80 -12.43
CA SER A 59 -1.37 21.99 -13.76
C SER A 59 0.08 21.52 -13.78
N THR A 60 0.58 21.20 -14.97
CA THR A 60 1.99 20.82 -15.20
C THR A 60 2.92 21.90 -14.68
N ALA A 61 2.56 23.18 -14.88
CA ALA A 61 3.35 24.31 -14.41
C ALA A 61 3.38 24.41 -12.88
N GLN A 62 2.24 24.18 -12.22
CA GLN A 62 2.16 24.18 -10.75
C GLN A 62 2.90 22.99 -10.14
N ALA A 63 2.94 21.85 -10.84
CA ALA A 63 3.65 20.65 -10.40
C ALA A 63 5.13 20.60 -10.84
N ASP A 64 5.67 21.62 -11.51
CA ASP A 64 7.05 21.61 -11.97
C ASP A 64 8.07 21.55 -10.81
N PRO A 65 7.93 22.34 -9.71
CA PRO A 65 8.81 22.21 -8.55
C PRO A 65 8.76 20.82 -7.93
N PHE A 66 7.55 20.25 -7.78
CA PHE A 66 7.36 18.89 -7.31
C PHE A 66 8.05 17.86 -8.21
N SER A 67 7.91 18.01 -9.53
CA SER A 67 8.51 17.10 -10.51
C SER A 67 10.03 17.12 -10.44
N ARG A 68 10.64 18.29 -10.19
CA ARG A 68 12.08 18.44 -9.99
C ARG A 68 12.57 17.74 -8.73
N GLU A 69 11.81 17.82 -7.63
CA GLU A 69 12.13 17.09 -6.40
C GLU A 69 12.08 15.57 -6.61
N VAL A 70 11.08 15.07 -7.33
CA VAL A 70 11.03 13.64 -7.70
C VAL A 70 12.23 13.26 -8.58
N GLU A 71 12.57 14.09 -9.57
CA GLU A 71 13.74 13.85 -10.42
C GLU A 71 15.05 13.83 -9.62
N ALA A 72 15.23 14.75 -8.67
CA ALA A 72 16.41 14.81 -7.83
C ALA A 72 16.57 13.55 -6.96
N LEU A 73 15.48 13.07 -6.36
CA LEU A 73 15.48 11.81 -5.60
C LEU A 73 15.81 10.62 -6.50
N LEU A 74 15.16 10.49 -7.67
CA LEU A 74 15.43 9.38 -8.58
C LEU A 74 16.88 9.43 -9.13
N LYS A 75 17.44 10.62 -9.36
CA LYS A 75 18.86 10.80 -9.69
C LYS A 75 19.76 10.34 -8.54
N ALA A 76 19.46 10.75 -7.31
CA ALA A 76 20.21 10.33 -6.13
C ALA A 76 20.18 8.82 -5.90
N TRP A 77 19.10 8.15 -6.32
CA TRP A 77 18.95 6.69 -6.22
C TRP A 77 19.53 5.94 -7.42
N HIS A 78 20.18 6.65 -8.35
CA HIS A 78 20.70 6.11 -9.59
C HIS A 78 19.61 5.34 -10.39
N PHE A 79 18.41 5.93 -10.47
CA PHE A 79 17.31 5.32 -11.20
C PHE A 79 17.68 5.16 -12.70
N PRO A 80 17.49 3.97 -13.28
CA PRO A 80 17.98 3.62 -14.61
C PRO A 80 17.24 4.38 -15.71
N ASP A 81 17.96 4.73 -16.77
CA ASP A 81 17.43 5.42 -17.96
C ASP A 81 16.60 6.67 -17.62
N LEU A 82 16.97 7.36 -16.53
CA LEU A 82 16.30 8.57 -16.10
C LEU A 82 16.77 9.76 -16.94
N ASP A 83 15.82 10.38 -17.66
CA ASP A 83 16.03 11.62 -18.40
C ASP A 83 15.41 12.79 -17.64
N ARG A 84 14.07 12.84 -17.61
CA ARG A 84 13.29 13.88 -16.94
C ARG A 84 12.07 13.31 -16.22
N VAL A 85 11.66 13.95 -15.14
CA VAL A 85 10.33 13.77 -14.54
C VAL A 85 9.44 14.97 -14.86
N SER A 86 8.21 14.70 -15.28
CA SER A 86 7.16 15.69 -15.48
C SER A 86 5.85 15.24 -14.84
N PHE A 87 4.84 16.11 -14.87
CA PHE A 87 3.52 15.82 -14.32
C PHE A 87 2.46 15.80 -15.42
N SER A 88 1.62 14.77 -15.41
CA SER A 88 0.49 14.66 -16.34
C SER A 88 -0.76 15.29 -15.73
N GLU A 89 -1.25 16.39 -16.31
CA GLU A 89 -2.52 17.00 -15.87
C GLU A 89 -3.71 16.05 -16.04
N ASN A 90 -3.65 15.18 -17.05
CA ASN A 90 -4.71 14.23 -17.35
C ASN A 90 -4.76 13.08 -16.34
N ASP A 91 -3.59 12.55 -15.96
CA ASP A 91 -3.48 11.42 -15.03
C ASP A 91 -3.30 11.84 -13.56
N GLN A 92 -3.02 13.12 -13.31
CA GLN A 92 -2.65 13.67 -12.00
C GLN A 92 -1.56 12.83 -11.31
N ASP A 93 -0.55 12.43 -12.09
CA ASP A 93 0.55 11.57 -11.65
C ASP A 93 1.82 11.93 -12.43
N ILE A 94 2.96 11.46 -11.93
CA ILE A 94 4.27 11.69 -12.56
C ILE A 94 4.45 10.85 -13.82
N VAL A 95 5.18 11.44 -14.76
CA VAL A 95 5.66 10.82 -16.00
C VAL A 95 7.19 10.80 -15.91
N ILE A 96 7.78 9.61 -16.05
CA ILE A 96 9.21 9.36 -15.84
C ILE A 96 9.78 8.96 -17.19
N SER A 97 10.74 9.73 -17.70
CA SER A 97 11.37 9.50 -19.02
C SER A 97 10.32 9.27 -20.13
N GLY A 98 9.26 10.09 -20.14
CA GLY A 98 8.18 10.01 -21.12
C GLY A 98 7.17 8.87 -20.92
N ARG A 99 7.31 8.03 -19.89
CA ARG A 99 6.38 6.94 -19.56
C ARG A 99 5.59 7.26 -18.30
N ALA A 100 4.27 7.06 -18.35
CA ALA A 100 3.42 7.23 -17.19
C ALA A 100 3.84 6.26 -16.08
N ARG A 101 3.89 6.70 -14.80
CA ARG A 101 4.28 5.81 -13.69
C ARG A 101 3.50 4.50 -13.67
N LYS A 102 2.18 4.57 -13.91
CA LYS A 102 1.27 3.41 -13.96
C LYS A 102 1.66 2.33 -14.99
N SER A 103 2.39 2.67 -16.06
CA SER A 103 2.81 1.71 -17.09
C SER A 103 4.05 0.90 -16.73
N HIS A 104 4.75 1.25 -15.65
CA HIS A 104 5.93 0.51 -15.19
C HIS A 104 5.55 -0.74 -14.40
N GLY A 105 6.49 -1.66 -14.22
CA GLY A 105 6.31 -2.86 -13.38
C GLY A 105 6.04 -2.55 -11.90
N LYS A 106 5.53 -3.53 -11.15
CA LYS A 106 5.14 -3.35 -9.74
C LYS A 106 6.27 -2.77 -8.87
N GLY A 107 7.49 -3.30 -9.01
CA GLY A 107 8.67 -2.83 -8.28
C GLY A 107 8.99 -1.36 -8.56
N VAL A 108 9.12 -1.00 -9.84
CA VAL A 108 9.35 0.40 -10.25
C VAL A 108 8.24 1.32 -9.74
N ARG A 109 6.97 0.89 -9.80
CA ARG A 109 5.86 1.68 -9.26
C ARG A 109 5.93 1.89 -7.75
N ALA A 110 6.47 0.92 -7.00
CA ALA A 110 6.65 1.03 -5.55
C ALA A 110 7.75 2.04 -5.22
N VAL A 111 8.94 1.90 -5.83
CA VAL A 111 10.07 2.83 -5.64
C VAL A 111 9.67 4.25 -6.03
N THR A 112 9.06 4.42 -7.19
CA THR A 112 8.63 5.75 -7.67
C THR A 112 7.47 6.34 -6.86
N ARG A 113 6.66 5.50 -6.18
CA ARG A 113 5.68 5.97 -5.19
C ARG A 113 6.36 6.48 -3.92
N ALA A 114 7.45 5.84 -3.49
CA ALA A 114 8.25 6.36 -2.39
C ALA A 114 8.88 7.71 -2.75
N ALA A 115 9.46 7.84 -3.96
CA ALA A 115 10.00 9.10 -4.47
C ALA A 115 8.93 10.20 -4.49
N PHE A 116 7.72 9.89 -4.97
CA PHE A 116 6.59 10.81 -4.98
C PHE A 116 6.29 11.36 -3.57
N ASN A 117 6.15 10.47 -2.57
CA ASN A 117 5.81 10.88 -1.21
C ASN A 117 6.92 11.69 -0.55
N LEU A 118 8.18 11.30 -0.76
CA LEU A 118 9.36 12.00 -0.22
C LEU A 118 9.57 13.36 -0.88
N ALA A 119 9.36 13.47 -2.19
CA ALA A 119 9.41 14.75 -2.91
C ALA A 119 8.32 15.71 -2.43
N LEU A 120 7.11 15.19 -2.15
CA LEU A 120 6.02 16.02 -1.61
C LEU A 120 6.36 16.52 -0.20
N LEU A 121 6.93 15.65 0.64
CA LEU A 121 7.44 16.04 1.96
C LEU A 121 8.48 17.15 1.82
N ARG A 122 9.44 17.00 0.90
CA ARG A 122 10.49 17.98 0.65
C ARG A 122 9.94 19.33 0.19
N LEU A 123 9.04 19.31 -0.78
CA LEU A 123 8.36 20.51 -1.26
C LEU A 123 7.60 21.23 -0.15
N CYS A 124 6.92 20.49 0.74
CA CYS A 124 6.22 21.09 1.88
C CYS A 124 7.18 21.73 2.90
N ILE A 125 8.35 21.14 3.12
CA ILE A 125 9.40 21.70 3.97
C ILE A 125 9.94 23.00 3.35
N ASP A 126 10.36 22.93 2.09
CA ASP A 126 11.06 24.03 1.42
C ASP A 126 10.14 25.24 1.15
N ASP A 127 8.84 25.01 0.92
CA ASP A 127 7.83 26.06 0.75
C ASP A 127 7.17 26.52 2.07
N GLU A 128 7.61 26.04 3.23
CA GLU A 128 7.00 26.32 4.55
C GLU A 128 5.47 26.06 4.58
N ARG A 129 5.01 25.02 3.88
CA ARG A 129 3.59 24.68 3.82
C ARG A 129 3.14 23.99 5.11
N PRO A 130 1.84 23.98 5.44
CA PRO A 130 1.35 23.16 6.55
C PRO A 130 1.45 21.66 6.21
N PHE A 131 2.26 20.92 6.97
CA PHE A 131 2.36 19.45 6.86
C PHE A 131 2.72 18.85 8.24
N PRO A 132 2.42 17.56 8.49
CA PRO A 132 2.58 16.97 9.82
C PRO A 132 4.03 16.68 10.23
N ASN A 133 5.01 17.06 9.41
CA ASN A 133 6.44 16.77 9.60
C ASN A 133 6.83 15.29 9.71
N PHE A 134 6.04 14.40 9.11
CA PHE A 134 6.40 12.99 8.95
C PHE A 134 5.80 12.34 7.69
N VAL A 135 6.38 11.21 7.28
CA VAL A 135 5.85 10.33 6.24
C VAL A 135 5.99 8.86 6.64
N LEU A 136 4.99 8.04 6.31
CA LEU A 136 5.01 6.59 6.45
C LEU A 136 5.04 5.93 5.07
N ILE A 137 5.99 5.03 4.85
CA ILE A 137 6.16 4.29 3.59
C ILE A 137 6.14 2.80 3.89
N ASP A 138 5.24 2.07 3.23
CA ASP A 138 5.12 0.62 3.36
C ASP A 138 5.77 -0.08 2.16
N SER A 139 6.79 -0.88 2.46
CA SER A 139 7.47 -1.81 1.55
C SER A 139 7.92 -1.18 0.22
N PRO A 140 8.69 -0.09 0.23
CA PRO A 140 9.09 0.61 -0.99
C PRO A 140 10.02 -0.21 -1.89
N LEU A 141 10.76 -1.17 -1.32
CA LEU A 141 11.81 -1.92 -2.02
C LEU A 141 11.45 -3.40 -2.21
N LEU A 142 10.47 -3.93 -1.47
CA LEU A 142 10.13 -5.35 -1.46
C LEU A 142 9.94 -5.97 -2.85
N VAL A 143 9.19 -5.28 -3.71
CA VAL A 143 8.82 -5.79 -5.05
C VAL A 143 9.83 -5.34 -6.12
N TYR A 144 10.85 -4.57 -5.73
CA TYR A 144 11.90 -4.15 -6.64
C TYR A 144 12.98 -5.24 -6.72
N GLU A 145 13.02 -5.89 -7.87
CA GLU A 145 14.07 -6.81 -8.28
C GLU A 145 15.04 -6.08 -9.20
N GLU A 146 16.34 -6.19 -8.90
CA GLU A 146 17.38 -5.67 -9.77
C GLU A 146 17.48 -6.59 -11.00
N PRO A 147 17.60 -6.04 -12.22
CA PRO A 147 17.83 -6.86 -13.40
C PRO A 147 19.18 -7.59 -13.32
N ASP A 148 19.25 -8.77 -13.92
CA ASP A 148 20.43 -9.62 -13.88
C ASP A 148 21.67 -8.88 -14.43
N ALA A 149 22.84 -9.15 -13.82
CA ALA A 149 24.13 -8.47 -14.07
C ALA A 149 24.68 -8.56 -15.51
N GLY A 150 23.96 -9.19 -16.44
CA GLY A 150 24.26 -9.23 -17.88
C GLY A 150 23.67 -8.07 -18.69
N GLU A 151 22.76 -7.28 -18.11
CA GLU A 151 22.21 -6.08 -18.73
C GLU A 151 23.02 -4.85 -18.30
N SER A 152 24.06 -4.53 -19.09
CA SER A 152 25.13 -3.55 -18.80
C SER A 152 24.70 -2.07 -18.70
N THR A 153 23.44 -1.77 -18.36
CA THR A 153 22.88 -0.40 -18.33
C THR A 153 22.23 -0.05 -16.98
N PHE A 154 22.02 -1.01 -16.08
CA PHE A 154 21.41 -0.72 -14.77
C PHE A 154 22.48 -0.47 -13.70
N PRO A 155 22.44 0.69 -13.01
CA PRO A 155 23.24 0.90 -11.81
C PRO A 155 22.87 -0.16 -10.77
N GLN A 156 23.88 -0.91 -10.32
CA GLN A 156 23.73 -1.80 -9.17
C GLN A 156 23.42 -0.94 -7.95
N ASP A 157 22.52 -1.43 -7.09
CA ASP A 157 22.21 -0.89 -5.77
C ASP A 157 21.28 0.33 -5.68
N ILE A 158 20.17 0.39 -6.43
CA ILE A 158 19.10 1.39 -6.15
C ILE A 158 18.69 1.34 -4.68
N LYS A 159 18.61 0.13 -4.10
CA LYS A 159 18.23 -0.07 -2.70
C LYS A 159 19.19 0.63 -1.75
N LYS A 160 20.50 0.53 -1.98
CA LYS A 160 21.52 1.19 -1.16
C LYS A 160 21.40 2.71 -1.24
N HIS A 161 21.38 3.23 -2.47
CA HIS A 161 21.30 4.68 -2.70
C HIS A 161 19.98 5.26 -2.18
N PHE A 162 18.90 4.50 -2.21
CA PHE A 162 17.64 4.86 -1.56
C PHE A 162 17.84 5.09 -0.05
N TRP A 163 18.42 4.12 0.67
CA TRP A 163 18.65 4.24 2.11
C TRP A 163 19.59 5.40 2.47
N GLU A 164 20.70 5.53 1.74
CA GLU A 164 21.67 6.62 1.92
C GLU A 164 21.04 8.00 1.69
N SER A 165 20.30 8.13 0.58
CA SER A 165 19.60 9.36 0.21
C SER A 165 18.56 9.75 1.25
N VAL A 166 17.71 8.81 1.69
CA VAL A 166 16.67 9.10 2.69
C VAL A 166 17.28 9.53 4.01
N LYS A 167 18.32 8.83 4.48
CA LYS A 167 19.04 9.16 5.70
C LYS A 167 19.66 10.56 5.66
N ALA A 168 20.25 10.94 4.54
CA ALA A 168 20.93 12.23 4.39
C ALA A 168 19.97 13.41 4.13
N SER A 169 18.85 13.18 3.44
CA SER A 169 18.02 14.26 2.90
C SER A 169 16.88 14.72 3.82
N PHE A 170 16.48 13.90 4.79
CA PHE A 170 15.31 14.14 5.64
C PHE A 170 15.67 14.22 7.12
N ILE A 171 16.66 15.04 7.47
CA ILE A 171 17.08 15.26 8.87
C ILE A 171 16.08 16.12 9.66
N ASP A 172 15.30 16.97 8.98
CA ASP A 172 14.36 17.91 9.58
C ASP A 172 12.92 17.37 9.66
N ALA A 173 12.69 16.13 9.20
CA ALA A 173 11.38 15.48 9.18
C ALA A 173 11.48 14.00 9.59
N GLN A 174 10.39 13.44 10.12
CA GLN A 174 10.37 12.04 10.49
C GLN A 174 9.97 11.14 9.30
N VAL A 175 10.89 10.30 8.84
CA VAL A 175 10.60 9.27 7.82
C VAL A 175 10.50 7.91 8.49
N ILE A 176 9.33 7.26 8.38
CA ILE A 176 9.08 5.91 8.90
C ILE A 176 8.92 4.97 7.71
N ILE A 177 9.79 3.98 7.61
CA ILE A 177 9.74 2.96 6.55
C ILE A 177 9.50 1.60 7.20
N ILE A 178 8.43 0.93 6.76
CA ILE A 178 8.16 -0.47 7.10
C ILE A 178 8.68 -1.31 5.94
N GLU A 179 9.55 -2.26 6.23
CA GLU A 179 10.14 -3.10 5.20
C GLU A 179 10.56 -4.46 5.80
N ASN A 180 10.68 -5.47 4.94
CA ASN A 180 11.17 -6.78 5.33
C ASN A 180 12.67 -6.76 5.66
N SER A 181 13.06 -7.53 6.68
CA SER A 181 14.44 -7.53 7.20
C SER A 181 15.52 -7.85 6.16
N HIS A 182 15.21 -8.67 5.16
CA HIS A 182 16.15 -9.03 4.08
C HIS A 182 16.41 -7.89 3.08
N GLN A 183 15.64 -6.80 3.11
CA GLN A 183 15.86 -5.60 2.29
C GLN A 183 16.70 -4.54 3.03
N LEU A 184 16.99 -4.75 4.31
CA LEU A 184 17.84 -3.84 5.09
C LEU A 184 19.31 -4.07 4.71
N PRO A 185 20.09 -3.01 4.49
CA PRO A 185 21.51 -3.13 4.15
C PRO A 185 22.30 -3.58 5.39
N GLY A 186 23.24 -4.52 5.19
CA GLY A 186 24.11 -5.07 6.23
C GLY A 186 25.47 -4.39 6.37
N ASP A 187 25.71 -3.30 5.63
CA ASP A 187 27.03 -2.64 5.47
C ASP A 187 27.20 -1.37 6.30
N GLY A 188 26.33 -1.15 7.30
CA GLY A 188 26.36 0.06 8.14
C GLY A 188 25.67 1.29 7.53
N THR A 189 25.05 1.16 6.35
CA THR A 189 24.27 2.27 5.73
C THR A 189 23.27 2.89 6.70
N LEU A 190 22.64 2.09 7.56
CA LEU A 190 21.65 2.53 8.55
C LEU A 190 22.25 2.96 9.90
N ASP A 191 23.56 3.17 10.02
CA ASP A 191 24.16 3.65 11.26
C ASP A 191 23.58 5.00 11.70
N GLY A 192 23.12 5.10 12.94
CA GLY A 192 22.43 6.29 13.46
C GLY A 192 20.95 6.39 13.07
N VAL A 193 20.41 5.45 12.29
CA VAL A 193 18.98 5.30 12.05
C VAL A 193 18.39 4.39 13.11
N LYS A 194 17.20 4.74 13.62
CA LYS A 194 16.46 3.87 14.54
C LYS A 194 15.82 2.71 13.77
N VAL A 195 16.34 1.50 13.96
CA VAL A 195 15.79 0.26 13.36
C VAL A 195 15.10 -0.57 14.44
N GLU A 196 13.83 -0.88 14.22
CA GLU A 196 13.02 -1.72 15.11
C GLU A 196 12.66 -3.01 14.38
N LEU A 197 13.25 -4.14 14.80
CA LEU A 197 13.00 -5.45 14.19
C LEU A 197 11.80 -6.14 14.84
N PHE A 198 10.81 -6.50 14.03
CA PHE A 198 9.66 -7.30 14.46
C PHE A 198 9.91 -8.78 14.16
N THR A 199 10.19 -9.58 15.18
CA THR A 199 10.61 -10.99 15.03
C THR A 199 9.61 -12.00 15.56
N GLY A 200 8.57 -11.54 16.30
CA GLY A 200 7.60 -12.43 16.94
C GLY A 200 8.17 -13.30 18.08
N ASN A 201 9.44 -13.12 18.43
CA ASN A 201 10.17 -13.83 19.48
C ASN A 201 10.94 -12.83 20.36
N ASP A 202 11.73 -13.34 21.32
CA ASP A 202 12.41 -12.51 22.32
C ASP A 202 13.67 -11.81 21.79
N GLN A 203 14.06 -12.04 20.52
CA GLN A 203 15.21 -11.39 19.86
C GLN A 203 14.83 -10.07 19.17
N GLY A 204 13.59 -9.62 19.33
CA GLY A 204 13.08 -8.38 18.73
C GLY A 204 11.77 -7.96 19.35
N ARG A 205 11.09 -7.01 18.72
CA ARG A 205 9.79 -6.52 19.18
C ARG A 205 8.69 -7.48 18.73
N ARG A 206 7.72 -7.76 19.60
CA ARG A 206 6.47 -8.41 19.18
C ARG A 206 5.64 -7.46 18.31
N GLY A 207 4.91 -8.03 17.35
CA GLY A 207 3.99 -7.27 16.52
C GLY A 207 2.88 -6.59 17.32
N PHE A 208 2.10 -5.75 16.65
CA PHE A 208 1.02 -4.98 17.27
C PHE A 208 -0.28 -5.78 17.46
N ILE A 209 -0.33 -7.03 16.98
CA ILE A 209 -1.47 -7.90 17.19
C ILE A 209 -1.42 -8.35 18.65
N PRO A 210 -2.43 -8.00 19.47
CA PRO A 210 -2.47 -8.42 20.86
C PRO A 210 -2.50 -9.95 20.94
N GLN A 211 -1.78 -10.51 21.89
CA GLN A 211 -1.94 -11.93 22.19
C GLN A 211 -3.36 -12.12 22.70
N ALA A 212 -4.09 -13.10 22.14
CA ALA A 212 -5.37 -13.51 22.69
C ALA A 212 -5.15 -13.76 24.19
N GLY A 213 -5.77 -12.94 25.03
CA GLY A 213 -5.52 -12.95 26.46
C GLY A 213 -5.73 -14.35 27.01
N GLY A 214 -4.67 -14.94 27.56
CA GLY A 214 -4.86 -15.87 28.66
C GLY A 214 -5.49 -15.05 29.78
N ALA A 215 -6.70 -15.41 30.20
CA ALA A 215 -7.35 -14.81 31.35
C ALA A 215 -6.37 -14.77 32.53
N ALA A 216 -6.12 -13.58 33.04
CA ALA A 216 -5.48 -13.33 34.33
C ALA A 216 -6.51 -12.65 35.23
#